data_AF-A0A3S4I0L3-F1
#
_entry.id   AF-A0A3S4I0L3-F1
#
_cell.length_a   1.000
_cell.length_b   1.000
_cell.length_c   1.000
_cell.angle_alpha   90.00
_cell.angle_beta   90.00
_cell.angle_gamma   90.00
#
_symmetry.space_group_name_H-M   'P 1'
#
loop_
_entity.id
_entity.type
_entity.pdbx_description
1 polymer ?
#
loop_
_entity_poly.entity_id
_entity_poly.type
_entity_poly.pdbx_seq_one_letter_code
_entity_poly.pdbx_strand_id
1 'polypeptide(L)' 'MTDPNTVLITAFTVERRDITGFSPVLMLHLRGASKAEPQTVIDAQYSVTGI' A
#
# COMPACT_ATOMS: atom_id res chain seq x y z
N MET A 1 4.17 -8.77 23.08
CA MET A 1 2.86 -9.18 22.53
C MET A 1 2.47 -8.12 21.51
N THR A 2 2.32 -8.46 20.22
CA THR A 2 1.97 -7.48 19.17
C THR A 2 0.51 -7.06 19.33
N ASP A 3 0.23 -5.76 19.22
CA ASP A 3 -1.11 -5.18 19.32
C ASP A 3 -2.05 -5.85 18.30
N PRO A 4 -3.20 -6.42 18.71
CA PRO A 4 -4.15 -7.09 17.81
C PRO A 4 -4.75 -6.16 16.74
N ASN A 5 -4.72 -4.85 16.94
CA ASN A 5 -5.14 -3.83 15.97
C ASN A 5 -4.03 -3.46 14.97
N THR A 6 -2.82 -3.99 15.14
CA THR A 6 -1.76 -3.83 14.14
C THR A 6 -2.22 -4.40 12.80
N VAL A 7 -2.19 -3.57 11.77
CA VAL A 7 -2.47 -4.00 10.40
C VAL A 7 -1.24 -4.73 9.87
N LEU A 8 -1.41 -6.01 9.53
CA LEU A 8 -0.40 -6.78 8.82
C LEU A 8 -0.62 -6.58 7.32
N ILE A 9 0.40 -6.10 6.61
CA ILE A 9 0.39 -6.08 5.15
C ILE A 9 0.56 -7.51 4.65
N THR A 10 -0.40 -7.98 3.86
CA THR A 10 -0.43 -9.34 3.31
C THR A 10 -0.09 -9.37 1.83
N ALA A 11 -0.28 -8.25 1.12
CA ALA A 11 0.14 -8.09 -0.26
C ALA A 11 0.53 -6.64 -0.53
N PHE A 12 1.48 -6.46 -1.45
CA PHE A 12 1.80 -5.16 -1.99
C PHE A 12 2.13 -5.25 -3.48
N THR A 13 1.95 -4.15 -4.19
CA THR A 13 2.37 -4.01 -5.59
C THR A 13 2.98 -2.64 -5.79
N VAL A 14 4.09 -2.58 -6.51
CA VAL A 14 4.72 -1.33 -6.94
C VAL A 14 4.64 -1.28 -8.45
N GLU A 15 4.03 -0.22 -8.96
CA GLU A 15 3.93 0.06 -10.39
C GLU A 15 4.63 1.37 -10.69
N ARG A 16 5.56 1.36 -11.64
CA ARG A 16 6.06 2.60 -12.22
C ARG A 16 5.08 3.07 -13.28
N ARG A 17 4.55 4.27 -13.10
CA ARG A 17 3.68 4.92 -14.10
C ARG A 17 4.47 5.98 -14.83
N ASP A 18 4.71 5.71 -16.10
CA ASP A 18 5.25 6.70 -17.02
C ASP A 18 4.08 7.55 -17.54
N ILE A 19 4.05 8.81 -17.11
CA ILE A 19 3.00 9.77 -17.48
C ILE A 19 3.62 10.76 -18.47
N THR A 20 3.11 10.78 -19.70
CA THR A 20 3.62 11.66 -20.75
C THR A 20 3.60 13.13 -20.29
N GLY A 21 4.75 13.80 -20.35
CA GLY A 21 4.90 15.20 -19.95
C GLY A 21 5.16 15.43 -18.45
N PHE A 22 5.30 14.36 -17.65
CA PHE A 22 5.61 14.44 -16.22
C PHE A 22 6.76 13.50 -15.85
N SER A 23 7.37 13.74 -14.69
CA SER A 23 8.30 12.78 -14.09
C SER A 23 7.54 11.48 -13.74
N PRO A 24 8.16 10.30 -13.97
CA PRO A 24 7.56 9.03 -13.59
C PRO A 24 7.22 9.00 -12.09
N VAL A 25 6.08 8.40 -11.77
CA VAL A 25 5.66 8.19 -10.37
C VAL A 25 5.67 6.70 -10.05
N LEU A 26 6.10 6.36 -8.84
CA LEU A 26 5.92 5.01 -8.32
C LEU A 26 4.61 4.97 -7.55
N MET A 27 3.69 4.12 -7.99
CA MET A 27 2.47 3.84 -7.26
C MET A 27 2.65 2.60 -6.41
N LEU A 28 2.49 2.75 -5.11
CA LEU A 28 2.49 1.66 -4.14
C LEU A 28 1.05 1.35 -3.75
N HIS A 29 0.63 0.11 -3.96
CA HIS A 29 -0.61 -0.43 -3.44
C HIS A 29 -0.30 -1.39 -2.30
N LEU A 30 -0.93 -1.18 -1.15
CA LEU A 30 -0.80 -2.01 0.04
C LEU A 30 -2.15 -2.61 0.39
N ARG A 31 -2.16 -3.90 0.67
CA ARG A 31 -3.32 -4.60 1.20
C ARG A 31 -2.96 -5.29 2.50
N GLY A 32 -3.79 -5.11 3.51
CA GLY A 32 -3.58 -5.73 4.81
C GLY A 32 -4.87 -6.00 5.56
N ALA A 33 -4.73 -6.60 6.74
CA ALA A 33 -5.81 -6.79 7.70
C ALA A 33 -5.23 -6.81 9.11
N SER A 34 -6.05 -6.45 10.11
CA SER A 34 -5.68 -6.63 11.51
C SER A 34 -5.97 -8.05 11.97
N LYS A 35 -5.34 -8.49 13.07
CA LYS A 35 -5.70 -9.78 13.67
C LYS A 35 -7.05 -9.74 14.37
N ALA A 36 -7.46 -8.58 14.87
CA ALA A 36 -8.77 -8.38 15.49
C ALA A 36 -9.91 -8.55 14.47
N GLU A 37 -9.69 -8.13 13.21
CA GLU A 37 -10.69 -8.16 12.15
C GLU A 37 -10.10 -8.69 10.82
N PRO A 38 -9.79 -9.99 10.72
CA PRO A 38 -9.11 -10.55 9.55
C PRO A 38 -9.97 -10.56 8.28
N GLN A 39 -11.29 -10.39 8.41
CA GLN A 39 -12.23 -10.28 7.29
C GLN A 39 -12.32 -8.85 6.75
N THR A 40 -11.87 -7.86 7.53
CA THR A 40 -11.85 -6.45 7.13
C THR A 40 -10.53 -6.16 6.42
N VAL A 41 -10.59 -6.05 5.10
CA VAL A 41 -9.43 -5.70 4.27
C VAL A 41 -9.23 -4.19 4.29
N ILE A 42 -7.99 -3.77 4.49
CA ILE A 42 -7.55 -2.39 4.40
C ILE A 42 -6.70 -2.26 3.14
N ASP A 43 -7.13 -1.40 2.21
CA ASP A 43 -6.39 -1.04 1.01
C ASP A 43 -5.87 0.40 1.13
N ALA A 44 -4.60 0.60 0.81
CA ALA A 44 -3.96 1.91 0.80
C ALA A 44 -3.14 2.13 -0.47
N GLN A 45 -3.25 3.31 -1.06
CA GLN A 45 -2.51 3.71 -2.26
C GLN A 45 -1.67 4.94 -1.98
N TYR A 46 -0.40 4.88 -2.35
CA TYR A 46 0.56 5.98 -2.19
C TYR A 46 1.26 6.26 -3.52
N SER A 47 1.46 7.54 -3.83
CA SER A 47 2.28 7.97 -4.95
C SER A 47 3.60 8.51 -4.42
N VAL A 48 4.71 7.96 -4.90
CA VAL A 48 6.07 8.41 -4.57
C VAL A 48 6.64 9.09 -5.79
N THR A 49 6.89 10.39 -5.67
CA THR A 49 7.64 11.18 -6.65
C THR A 49 9.11 11.16 -6.25
N GLY A 50 9.99 10.74 -7.15
CA GLY A 50 11.43 10.92 -6.95
C GLY A 50 11.76 12.41 -7.08
N ILE A 51 12.14 13.04 -5.96
CA ILE A 51 12.80 14.35 -5.94
C ILE A 51 14.31 14.17 -6.05
#